data_AF-A0A367J2W9-F1
#
_entry.id   AF-A0A367J2W9-F1
#
_cell.length_a   1.000
_cell.length_b   1.000
_cell.length_c   1.000
_cell.angle_alpha   90.00
_cell.angle_beta   90.00
_cell.angle_gamma   90.00
#
_symmetry.space_group_name_H-M   'P 1'
#
loop_
_entity.id
_entity.type
_entity.pdbx_description
1 polymer ?
#
loop_
_entity_poly.entity_id
_entity_poly.type
_entity_poly.pdbx_seq_one_letter_code
_entity_poly.pdbx_strand_id
1 'polypeptide(L)'
;MWKRLGQLGVSVARPACRQQKTMARFMSTESTVKEIYTPKKRKFGFGTALLCTIPFVTFGLGTWQVQRLRWKVNYIRTLEDRLYREPIPLPKRINPDMLEEYEYRKVYVKGHYRHDQEILLGPRTRGDGNVGYFVITPFERDNGTTILVKRGWISPEKKDKRTRPDSLVTDEVVVIGLIRVNEQASCLLWITA
;
A
#
# COMPACT_ATOMS: atom_id res chain seq x y z
N MET A 1 0.31 -6.96 98.74
CA MET A 1 -0.11 -7.02 100.16
C MET A 1 -1.44 -7.76 100.20
N TRP A 2 -1.45 -8.95 100.84
CA TRP A 2 -2.58 -9.86 101.14
C TRP A 2 -3.38 -10.49 99.98
N LYS A 3 -3.39 -11.84 99.86
CA LYS A 3 -4.16 -12.86 100.64
C LYS A 3 -5.67 -12.64 100.43
N ARG A 4 -6.55 -13.63 100.23
CA ARG A 4 -6.58 -15.07 100.49
C ARG A 4 -7.96 -15.54 99.99
N LEU A 5 -8.08 -16.83 99.67
CA LEU A 5 -9.20 -17.74 100.04
C LEU A 5 -10.61 -17.13 100.03
N GLY A 6 -11.51 -17.54 99.14
CA GLY A 6 -12.02 -18.91 99.15
C GLY A 6 -12.85 -19.15 100.43
N GLN A 7 -14.17 -18.94 100.35
CA GLN A 7 -15.12 -19.54 101.30
C GLN A 7 -16.35 -20.06 100.58
N LEU A 8 -16.67 -21.28 100.98
CA LEU A 8 -17.69 -22.21 100.52
C LEU A 8 -19.02 -21.95 101.23
N GLY A 9 -20.09 -22.38 100.56
CA GLY A 9 -21.32 -22.86 101.20
C GLY A 9 -22.38 -21.77 101.42
N VAL A 10 -23.68 -22.04 101.43
CA VAL A 10 -24.44 -23.28 101.66
C VAL A 10 -25.90 -23.03 101.18
N SER A 11 -26.67 -24.12 101.03
CA SER A 11 -28.14 -24.22 101.05
C SER A 11 -28.90 -23.78 99.80
N VAL A 12 -29.37 -24.71 98.95
CA VAL A 12 -30.48 -25.69 99.17
C VAL A 12 -31.81 -25.00 99.48
N ALA A 13 -32.68 -24.90 98.47
CA ALA A 13 -34.03 -25.50 98.49
C ALA A 13 -34.76 -25.19 97.16
N ARG A 14 -35.16 -26.25 96.45
CA ARG A 14 -36.23 -26.22 95.43
C ARG A 14 -37.58 -26.38 96.15
N PRO A 15 -38.68 -25.83 95.60
CA PRO A 15 -39.65 -26.70 94.90
C PRO A 15 -40.15 -26.03 93.60
N ALA A 16 -40.09 -26.70 92.45
CA ALA A 16 -41.06 -27.65 91.90
C ALA A 16 -42.35 -27.02 91.32
N CYS A 17 -42.46 -27.21 89.99
CA CYS A 17 -43.67 -27.46 89.20
C CYS A 17 -44.21 -26.33 88.32
N ARG A 18 -43.88 -26.36 87.02
CA ARG A 18 -44.91 -26.36 85.95
C ARG A 18 -44.37 -26.89 84.61
N GLN A 19 -44.88 -28.05 84.22
CA GLN A 19 -45.18 -28.50 82.85
C GLN A 19 -44.18 -28.20 81.70
N GLN A 20 -43.38 -29.23 81.40
CA GLN A 20 -43.38 -29.97 80.14
C GLN A 20 -43.99 -29.30 78.88
N LYS A 21 -43.09 -28.83 78.00
CA LYS A 21 -43.12 -28.86 76.52
C LYS A 21 -41.75 -28.29 76.11
N THR A 22 -40.78 -29.05 75.63
CA THR A 22 -40.76 -29.55 74.24
C THR A 22 -39.48 -30.40 74.11
N MET A 23 -39.63 -31.71 73.92
CA MET A 23 -38.58 -32.54 73.31
C MET A 23 -38.51 -32.16 71.82
N ALA A 24 -37.54 -31.34 71.43
CA ALA A 24 -37.03 -31.21 70.05
C ALA A 24 -35.96 -30.11 69.99
N ARG A 25 -34.80 -30.32 70.60
CA ARG A 25 -33.60 -29.52 70.30
C ARG A 25 -32.34 -30.35 70.48
N PHE A 26 -32.32 -31.50 69.82
CA PHE A 26 -31.11 -32.26 69.63
C PHE A 26 -31.26 -33.00 68.30
N MET A 27 -30.90 -32.30 67.23
CA MET A 27 -30.54 -32.78 65.89
C MET A 27 -30.72 -31.61 64.93
N SER A 28 -29.77 -31.48 64.00
CA SER A 28 -29.74 -30.53 62.88
C SER A 28 -29.01 -29.20 63.14
N THR A 29 -27.69 -29.27 63.25
CA THR A 29 -26.81 -28.30 62.57
C THR A 29 -25.61 -29.02 61.95
N GLU A 30 -25.85 -30.13 61.25
CA GLU A 30 -25.02 -30.49 60.11
C GLU A 30 -25.65 -29.83 58.87
N SER A 31 -25.38 -28.54 58.71
CA SER A 31 -25.71 -27.81 57.48
C SER A 31 -24.41 -27.37 56.84
N THR A 32 -23.78 -28.31 56.16
CA THR A 32 -23.33 -28.17 54.77
C THR A 32 -22.78 -26.80 54.41
N VAL A 33 -21.48 -26.57 54.66
CA VAL A 33 -20.71 -25.55 53.92
C VAL A 33 -20.49 -26.11 52.51
N LYS A 34 -21.53 -26.07 51.67
CA LYS A 34 -21.36 -26.01 50.22
C LYS A 34 -21.26 -24.54 49.89
N GLU A 35 -20.05 -24.00 49.95
CA GLU A 35 -19.74 -22.70 49.39
C GLU A 35 -19.88 -22.84 47.86
N ILE A 36 -21.12 -22.68 47.38
CA ILE A 36 -21.42 -22.65 45.95
C ILE A 36 -20.80 -21.34 45.44
N TYR A 37 -19.62 -21.43 44.84
CA TYR A 37 -19.05 -20.35 44.04
C TYR A 37 -20.05 -20.01 42.93
N THR A 38 -20.84 -18.97 43.17
CA THR A 38 -21.74 -18.42 42.14
C THR A 38 -20.90 -17.47 41.31
N PRO A 39 -20.60 -17.80 40.03
CA PRO A 39 -19.84 -16.90 39.19
C PRO A 39 -20.64 -15.61 39.01
N LYS A 40 -20.10 -14.50 39.50
CA LYS A 40 -20.67 -13.16 39.32
C LYS A 40 -20.77 -12.90 37.81
N LYS A 41 -21.98 -12.98 37.24
CA LYS A 41 -22.25 -12.64 35.83
C LYS A 41 -21.85 -11.18 35.60
N ARG A 42 -20.63 -10.96 35.10
CA ARG A 42 -20.18 -9.65 34.63
C ARG A 42 -21.04 -9.32 33.41
N LYS A 43 -21.90 -8.32 33.52
CA LYS A 43 -22.60 -7.76 32.36
C LYS A 43 -21.50 -7.17 31.47
N PHE A 44 -21.25 -7.79 30.32
CA PHE A 44 -20.42 -7.21 29.26
C PHE A 44 -21.05 -5.86 28.91
N GLY A 45 -20.46 -4.78 29.42
CA GLY A 45 -20.97 -3.44 29.18
C GLY A 45 -20.56 -2.95 27.79
N PHE A 46 -21.26 -1.93 27.29
CA PHE A 46 -20.90 -1.23 26.05
C PHE A 46 -19.42 -0.82 26.00
N GLY A 47 -18.80 -0.52 27.14
CA GLY A 47 -17.37 -0.20 27.23
C GLY A 47 -16.44 -1.37 26.87
N THR A 48 -16.79 -2.61 27.23
CA THR A 48 -16.00 -3.79 26.84
C THR A 48 -16.17 -4.08 25.34
N ALA A 49 -17.38 -3.88 24.79
CA ALA A 49 -17.60 -3.99 23.36
C ALA A 49 -16.78 -2.95 22.58
N LEU A 50 -16.75 -1.69 23.01
CA LEU A 50 -15.95 -0.62 22.40
C LEU A 50 -14.45 -0.95 22.46
N LEU A 51 -13.95 -1.39 23.62
CA LEU A 51 -12.54 -1.78 23.78
C LEU A 51 -12.16 -2.93 22.84
N CYS A 52 -13.08 -3.87 22.63
CA CYS A 52 -12.89 -4.96 21.67
C CYS A 52 -13.00 -4.50 20.21
N THR A 53 -13.78 -3.47 19.85
CA THR A 53 -13.90 -3.04 18.45
C THR A 53 -12.64 -2.39 17.89
N ILE A 54 -11.86 -1.70 18.71
CA ILE A 54 -10.63 -1.00 18.30
C ILE A 54 -9.62 -1.94 17.61
N PRO A 55 -9.18 -3.06 18.23
CA PRO A 55 -8.23 -3.96 17.57
C PRO A 55 -8.78 -4.60 16.30
N PHE A 56 -10.09 -4.84 16.19
CA PHE A 56 -10.70 -5.38 14.97
C PHE A 56 -10.66 -4.38 13.82
N VAL A 57 -10.99 -3.10 14.08
CA VAL A 57 -10.92 -2.05 13.06
C VAL A 57 -9.48 -1.77 12.65
N THR A 58 -8.55 -1.69 13.61
CA THR A 58 -7.12 -1.51 13.32
C THR A 58 -6.55 -2.67 12.51
N PHE A 59 -6.95 -3.92 12.80
CA PHE A 59 -6.52 -5.09 12.02
C PHE A 59 -7.10 -5.08 10.61
N GLY A 60 -8.38 -4.70 10.45
CA GLY A 60 -9.01 -4.52 9.15
C GLY A 60 -8.32 -3.45 8.30
N LEU A 61 -8.07 -2.27 8.89
CA LEU A 61 -7.34 -1.18 8.25
C LEU A 61 -5.89 -1.56 7.93
N GLY A 62 -5.19 -2.24 8.84
CA GLY A 62 -3.83 -2.74 8.62
C GLY A 62 -3.78 -3.74 7.46
N THR A 63 -4.74 -4.67 7.39
CA THR A 63 -4.85 -5.62 6.29
C THR A 63 -5.12 -4.90 4.96
N TRP A 64 -6.00 -3.90 4.98
CA TRP A 64 -6.27 -3.06 3.80
C TRP A 64 -5.03 -2.30 3.35
N GLN A 65 -4.26 -1.71 4.26
CA GLN A 65 -2.99 -1.03 3.93
C GLN A 65 -1.99 -1.99 3.28
N VAL A 66 -1.86 -3.21 3.81
CA VAL A 66 -0.99 -4.24 3.20
C VAL A 66 -1.49 -4.66 1.83
N GLN A 67 -2.80 -4.86 1.65
CA GLN A 67 -3.37 -5.16 0.34
C GLN A 67 -3.17 -3.99 -0.64
N ARG A 68 -3.34 -2.75 -0.16
CA ARG A 68 -3.09 -1.51 -0.90
C ARG A 68 -1.61 -1.35 -1.26
N LEU A 69 -0.68 -1.86 -0.46
CA LEU A 69 0.72 -1.89 -0.82
C LEU A 69 1.00 -2.98 -1.85
N ARG A 70 0.43 -4.17 -1.67
CA ARG A 70 0.64 -5.33 -2.55
C ARG A 70 0.24 -5.05 -3.99
N TRP A 71 -0.89 -4.40 -4.26
CA TRP A 71 -1.25 -4.06 -5.65
C TRP A 71 -0.25 -3.09 -6.27
N LYS A 72 0.20 -2.06 -5.54
CA LYS A 72 1.19 -1.09 -6.05
C LYS A 72 2.51 -1.79 -6.36
N VAL A 73 2.99 -2.62 -5.44
CA VAL A 73 4.24 -3.34 -5.61
C VAL A 73 4.14 -4.34 -6.75
N ASN A 74 3.02 -5.06 -6.89
CA ASN A 74 2.82 -6.00 -8.00
C ASN A 74 2.79 -5.28 -9.36
N TYR A 75 2.18 -4.10 -9.41
CA TYR A 75 2.16 -3.28 -10.61
C TYR A 75 3.56 -2.82 -11.00
N ILE A 76 4.34 -2.31 -10.04
CA ILE A 76 5.74 -1.90 -10.27
C ILE A 76 6.57 -3.08 -10.74
N ARG A 77 6.47 -4.24 -10.07
CA ARG A 77 7.20 -5.45 -10.48
C ARG A 77 6.87 -5.89 -11.91
N THR A 78 5.60 -5.82 -12.29
CA THR A 78 5.18 -6.14 -13.67
C THR A 78 5.82 -5.18 -14.68
N LEU A 79 5.94 -3.90 -14.35
CA LEU A 79 6.60 -2.91 -15.19
C LEU A 79 8.12 -3.11 -15.25
N GLU A 80 8.74 -3.36 -14.11
CA GLU A 80 10.17 -3.67 -14.02
C GLU A 80 10.50 -4.91 -14.86
N ASP A 81 9.74 -5.99 -14.72
CA ASP A 81 9.91 -7.21 -15.51
C ASP A 81 9.82 -6.92 -17.02
N ARG A 82 8.89 -6.06 -17.46
CA ARG A 82 8.80 -5.65 -18.87
C ARG A 82 9.98 -4.80 -19.32
N LEU A 83 10.52 -3.97 -18.43
CA LEU A 83 11.67 -3.10 -18.70
C LEU A 83 12.99 -3.88 -18.79
N TYR A 84 13.14 -4.95 -18.00
CA TYR A 84 14.34 -5.79 -17.99
C TYR A 84 14.36 -6.87 -19.08
N ARG A 85 13.22 -7.16 -19.73
CA ARG A 85 13.17 -8.07 -20.88
C ARG A 85 14.04 -7.59 -22.03
N GLU A 86 14.56 -8.56 -22.78
CA GLU A 86 15.40 -8.30 -23.94
C GLU A 86 14.68 -7.41 -24.97
N PRO A 87 15.39 -6.42 -25.55
CA PRO A 87 14.84 -5.57 -26.59
C PRO A 87 14.37 -6.40 -27.78
N ILE A 88 13.13 -6.17 -28.24
CA ILE A 88 12.60 -6.82 -29.43
C ILE A 88 12.72 -5.90 -30.66
N PRO A 89 12.88 -6.45 -31.87
CA PRO A 89 12.79 -5.65 -33.08
C PRO A 89 11.38 -5.06 -33.21
N LEU A 90 11.28 -3.77 -33.54
CA LEU A 90 9.98 -3.13 -33.72
C LEU A 90 9.22 -3.76 -34.91
N PRO A 91 8.01 -4.31 -34.72
CA PRO A 91 7.25 -4.96 -35.80
C PRO A 91 6.89 -3.99 -36.93
N LYS A 92 6.57 -4.52 -38.11
CA LYS A 92 6.22 -3.71 -39.30
C LYS A 92 4.92 -2.92 -39.11
N ARG A 93 3.92 -3.53 -38.47
CA ARG A 93 2.63 -2.91 -38.16
C ARG A 93 2.43 -2.88 -36.66
N ILE A 94 2.19 -1.68 -36.13
CA ILE A 94 1.77 -1.46 -34.76
C ILE A 94 0.24 -1.56 -34.75
N ASN A 95 -0.30 -2.70 -34.30
CA ASN A 95 -1.73 -2.82 -34.05
C ASN A 95 -2.01 -2.23 -32.66
N PRO A 96 -3.01 -1.34 -32.50
CA PRO A 96 -3.31 -0.71 -31.22
C PRO A 96 -3.67 -1.74 -30.14
N ASP A 97 -4.36 -2.82 -30.49
CA ASP A 97 -4.76 -3.89 -29.55
C ASP A 97 -3.55 -4.65 -28.98
N MET A 98 -2.48 -4.81 -29.77
CA MET A 98 -1.24 -5.44 -29.32
C MET A 98 -0.37 -4.47 -28.51
N LEU A 99 -0.60 -3.17 -28.64
CA LEU A 99 0.28 -2.14 -28.09
C LEU A 99 0.21 -2.06 -26.56
N GLU A 100 -0.96 -2.37 -25.98
CA GLU A 100 -1.14 -2.47 -24.53
C GLU A 100 -0.29 -3.59 -23.91
N GLU A 101 -0.11 -4.71 -24.63
CA GLU A 101 0.76 -5.80 -24.18
C GLU A 101 2.26 -5.44 -24.29
N TYR A 102 2.61 -4.63 -25.28
CA TYR A 102 3.98 -4.14 -25.50
C TYR A 102 4.34 -2.88 -24.70
N GLU A 103 3.41 -2.33 -23.91
CA GLU A 103 3.65 -1.13 -23.11
C GLU A 103 4.80 -1.36 -22.11
N TYR A 104 5.75 -0.42 -22.05
CA TYR A 104 7.00 -0.46 -21.27
C TYR A 104 8.04 -1.49 -21.72
N ARG A 105 7.84 -2.18 -22.84
CA ARG A 105 8.88 -3.04 -23.42
C ARG A 105 9.92 -2.20 -24.17
N LYS A 106 11.19 -2.58 -24.03
CA LYS A 106 12.30 -2.08 -24.86
C LYS A 106 12.17 -2.63 -26.28
N VAL A 107 12.29 -1.73 -27.24
CA VAL A 107 12.35 -2.07 -28.67
C VAL A 107 13.56 -1.44 -29.30
N TYR A 108 14.15 -2.13 -30.27
CA TYR A 108 15.23 -1.57 -31.07
C TYR A 108 14.81 -1.49 -32.54
N VAL A 109 15.37 -0.49 -33.20
CA VAL A 109 15.15 -0.24 -34.62
C VAL A 109 16.49 0.04 -35.27
N LYS A 110 16.76 -0.63 -36.40
CA LYS A 110 17.94 -0.42 -37.23
C LYS A 110 17.54 0.23 -38.55
N GLY A 111 18.41 1.06 -39.08
CA GLY A 111 18.16 1.84 -40.28
C GLY A 111 18.91 3.18 -40.30
N HIS A 112 18.42 4.10 -41.13
CA HIS A 112 19.12 5.33 -41.48
C HIS A 112 18.26 6.56 -41.23
N TYR A 113 18.90 7.65 -40.82
CA TYR A 113 18.23 8.95 -40.67
C TYR A 113 18.14 9.68 -42.01
N ARG A 114 16.93 10.09 -42.39
CA ARG A 114 16.73 11.00 -43.52
C ARG A 114 16.86 12.44 -43.08
N HIS A 115 18.11 12.93 -43.06
CA HIS A 115 18.41 14.32 -42.73
C HIS A 115 17.82 15.31 -43.73
N ASP A 116 17.51 14.88 -44.96
CA ASP A 116 16.87 15.74 -45.98
C ASP A 116 15.49 16.23 -45.54
N GLN A 117 14.73 15.39 -44.83
CA GLN A 117 13.34 15.64 -44.41
C GLN A 117 13.22 15.99 -42.91
N GLU A 118 14.26 16.60 -42.35
CA GLU A 118 14.24 17.03 -40.96
C GLU A 118 13.21 18.15 -40.71
N ILE A 119 12.40 17.99 -39.66
CA ILE A 119 11.39 18.96 -39.22
C ILE A 119 11.88 19.62 -37.94
N LEU A 120 11.95 20.94 -37.95
CA LEU A 120 12.20 21.75 -36.77
C LEU A 120 10.87 22.21 -36.18
N LEU A 121 10.51 21.67 -35.02
CA LEU A 121 9.35 22.18 -34.28
C LEU A 121 9.75 23.47 -33.55
N GLY A 122 8.95 24.51 -33.81
CA GLY A 122 9.15 25.92 -33.47
C GLY A 122 9.43 26.24 -31.99
N PRO A 123 9.61 27.53 -31.66
CA PRO A 123 10.25 27.97 -30.42
C PRO A 123 9.60 27.37 -29.18
N ARG A 124 10.26 26.39 -28.59
CA ARG A 124 9.92 25.82 -27.29
C ARG A 124 10.93 26.31 -26.28
N THR A 125 10.43 27.01 -25.28
CA THR A 125 11.19 27.41 -24.11
C THR A 125 11.51 26.17 -23.30
N ARG A 126 12.80 25.87 -23.13
CA ARG A 126 13.24 24.89 -22.12
C ARG A 126 13.03 25.52 -20.74
N GLY A 127 12.87 24.71 -19.69
CA GLY A 127 12.67 25.20 -18.31
C GLY A 127 13.68 26.26 -17.83
N ASP A 128 14.82 26.35 -18.53
CA ASP A 128 15.91 27.31 -18.31
C ASP A 128 15.69 28.69 -18.97
N GLY A 129 14.50 28.97 -19.54
CA GLY A 129 14.16 30.26 -20.18
C GLY A 129 14.70 30.45 -21.60
N ASN A 130 15.57 29.55 -22.07
CA ASN A 130 16.10 29.59 -23.44
C ASN A 130 15.08 29.04 -24.44
N VAL A 131 14.82 29.83 -25.48
CA VAL A 131 13.98 29.46 -26.61
C VAL A 131 14.81 28.66 -27.61
N GLY A 132 14.29 27.54 -28.11
CA GLY A 132 14.95 26.76 -29.16
C GLY A 132 13.99 25.83 -29.87
N TYR A 133 14.53 24.90 -30.67
CA TYR A 133 13.74 24.06 -31.56
C TYR A 133 13.89 22.60 -31.18
N PHE A 134 12.82 21.80 -31.34
CA PHE A 134 12.95 20.35 -31.29
C PHE A 134 13.23 19.82 -32.69
N VAL A 135 14.28 19.01 -32.81
CA VAL A 135 14.62 18.32 -34.04
C VAL A 135 13.85 17.01 -34.11
N ILE A 136 13.03 16.85 -35.14
CA ILE A 136 12.40 15.59 -35.49
C ILE A 136 12.94 15.15 -36.84
N THR A 137 13.53 13.97 -36.87
CA THR A 137 14.10 13.40 -38.10
C THR A 137 13.37 12.11 -38.43
N PRO A 138 12.88 11.95 -39.67
CA PRO A 138 12.38 10.67 -40.15
C PRO A 138 13.51 9.64 -40.17
N PHE A 139 13.24 8.45 -39.63
CA PHE A 139 14.14 7.32 -39.59
C PHE A 139 13.56 6.20 -40.43
N GLU A 140 14.26 5.83 -41.49
CA GLU A 140 13.87 4.77 -42.40
C GLU A 140 14.45 3.44 -41.93
N ARG A 141 13.57 2.46 -41.76
CA ARG A 141 13.95 1.09 -41.41
C ARG A 141 14.22 0.30 -42.69
N ASP A 142 15.09 -0.71 -42.61
CA ASP A 142 15.34 -1.66 -43.73
C ASP A 142 14.05 -2.37 -44.18
N ASN A 143 13.07 -2.42 -43.28
CA ASN A 143 11.74 -2.96 -43.50
C ASN A 143 10.80 -2.07 -44.33
N GLY A 144 11.24 -0.88 -44.77
CA GLY A 144 10.50 0.04 -45.65
C GLY A 144 9.46 0.92 -44.96
N THR A 145 9.43 0.96 -43.62
CA THR A 145 8.54 1.87 -42.88
C THR A 145 9.34 2.99 -42.24
N THR A 146 8.81 4.20 -42.28
CA THR A 146 9.42 5.38 -41.67
C THR A 146 8.85 5.63 -40.28
N ILE A 147 9.71 5.86 -39.30
CA ILE A 147 9.32 6.30 -37.95
C ILE A 147 9.82 7.73 -37.73
N LEU A 148 9.11 8.53 -36.95
CA LEU A 148 9.56 9.87 -36.58
C LEU A 148 10.33 9.80 -35.26
N VAL A 149 11.58 10.24 -35.27
CA VAL A 149 12.43 10.24 -34.07
C VAL A 149 12.66 11.67 -33.62
N LYS A 150 12.25 11.99 -32.38
CA LYS A 150 12.58 13.26 -31.72
C LYS A 150 14.02 13.18 -31.19
N ARG A 151 14.97 13.82 -31.89
CA ARG A 151 16.42 13.78 -31.59
C ARG A 151 16.81 14.61 -30.38
N GLY A 152 16.07 15.67 -30.08
CA GLY A 152 16.36 16.53 -28.94
C GLY A 152 16.05 18.00 -29.20
N TRP A 153 16.47 18.85 -28.28
CA TRP A 153 16.34 20.29 -28.36
C TRP A 153 17.65 20.92 -28.85
N ILE A 154 17.55 21.91 -29.72
CA ILE A 154 18.68 22.69 -30.22
C ILE A 154 18.47 24.19 -29.95
N SER A 155 19.56 24.88 -29.64
CA SER A 155 19.59 26.34 -29.58
C SER A 155 19.35 26.95 -30.97
N PRO A 156 18.80 28.17 -31.06
CA PRO A 156 18.51 28.85 -32.32
C PRO A 156 19.78 29.12 -33.16
N GLU A 157 20.94 29.25 -32.53
CA GLU A 157 22.25 29.40 -33.18
C GLU A 157 22.65 28.16 -33.99
N LYS A 158 22.19 26.97 -33.59
CA LYS A 158 22.46 25.69 -34.23
C LYS A 158 21.35 25.24 -35.18
N LYS A 159 20.54 26.20 -35.66
CA LYS A 159 19.42 25.94 -36.58
C LYS A 159 19.90 25.39 -37.92
N ASP A 160 21.00 25.91 -38.44
CA ASP A 160 21.58 25.41 -39.70
C ASP A 160 22.18 24.01 -39.51
N LYS A 161 21.97 23.12 -40.49
CA LYS A 161 22.57 21.78 -40.50
C LYS A 161 24.09 21.86 -40.56
N ARG A 162 24.63 22.87 -41.25
CA ARG A 162 26.08 23.06 -41.44
C ARG A 162 26.82 23.35 -40.14
N THR A 163 26.13 23.91 -39.13
CA THR A 163 26.73 24.21 -37.83
C THR A 163 26.71 23.01 -36.87
N ARG A 164 26.29 21.82 -37.32
CA ARG A 164 26.19 20.59 -36.50
C ARG A 164 26.56 19.30 -37.26
N PRO A 165 27.80 19.14 -37.75
CA PRO A 165 28.24 17.91 -38.42
C PRO A 165 28.06 16.67 -37.52
N ASP A 166 28.31 16.79 -36.21
CA ASP A 166 28.19 15.68 -35.25
C ASP A 166 26.76 15.12 -35.13
N SER A 167 25.75 15.91 -35.49
CA SER A 167 24.34 15.49 -35.43
C SER A 167 23.86 14.78 -36.70
N LEU A 168 24.62 14.88 -37.79
CA LEU A 168 24.32 14.36 -39.12
C LEU A 168 24.97 12.99 -39.31
N VAL A 169 24.56 12.02 -38.49
CA VAL A 169 25.02 10.63 -38.63
C VAL A 169 24.37 10.03 -39.87
N THR A 170 25.17 9.73 -40.89
CA THR A 170 24.70 9.13 -42.16
C THR A 170 24.77 7.61 -42.15
N ASP A 171 25.54 7.03 -41.23
CA ASP A 171 25.68 5.58 -41.09
C ASP A 171 24.43 4.91 -40.50
N GLU A 172 24.38 3.59 -40.59
CA GLU A 172 23.33 2.77 -39.97
C GLU A 172 23.36 2.92 -38.44
N VAL A 173 22.25 3.32 -37.82
CA VAL A 173 22.14 3.53 -36.38
C VAL A 173 21.11 2.58 -35.78
N VAL A 174 21.44 2.02 -34.61
CA VAL A 174 20.48 1.27 -33.79
C VAL A 174 19.87 2.22 -32.76
N VAL A 175 18.59 2.50 -32.89
CA VAL A 175 17.82 3.31 -31.93
C VAL A 175 17.07 2.39 -30.98
N ILE A 176 17.31 2.52 -29.68
CA ILE A 176 16.58 1.80 -28.64
C ILE A 176 15.55 2.75 -28.02
N GLY A 177 14.29 2.32 -27.97
CA GLY A 177 13.19 3.08 -27.41
C GLY A 177 12.32 2.22 -26.50
N LEU A 178 11.45 2.89 -25.74
CA LEU A 178 10.39 2.25 -24.97
C LEU A 178 9.06 2.52 -25.68
N ILE A 179 8.23 1.50 -25.79
CA ILE A 179 6.86 1.68 -26.27
C ILE A 179 6.03 2.28 -25.13
N ARG A 180 5.34 3.38 -25.43
CA ARG A 180 4.28 3.95 -24.60
C ARG A 180 3.05 4.17 -25.45
N VAL A 181 1.92 3.63 -25.02
CA VAL A 181 0.62 3.72 -25.72
C VAL A 181 0.00 5.10 -25.54
N ASN A 182 0.28 5.74 -24.40
CA ASN A 182 -0.43 6.94 -23.99
C ASN A 182 0.50 7.88 -23.21
N GLU A 183 1.01 8.91 -23.87
CA GLU A 183 1.39 10.13 -23.17
C GLU A 183 0.13 11.00 -23.13
N GLN A 184 -0.81 10.64 -22.24
CA GLN A 184 -1.82 11.60 -21.81
C GLN A 184 -1.03 12.79 -21.31
N ALA A 185 -1.15 13.93 -21.99
CA ALA A 185 -0.65 15.20 -21.50
C ALA A 185 -1.21 15.33 -20.08
N SER A 186 -0.34 15.17 -19.08
CA SER A 186 -0.69 15.26 -17.67
C SER A 186 -1.03 16.72 -17.36
N CYS A 187 -2.21 17.13 -17.80
CA CYS A 187 -2.94 18.26 -17.30
C CYS A 187 -3.81 17.73 -16.17
N LEU A 188 -3.63 18.28 -14.96
CA LEU A 188 -4.54 18.17 -13.83
C LEU A 188 -4.77 16.77 -13.23
N LEU A 189 -4.01 16.46 -12.18
CA LEU A 189 -4.63 15.87 -11.00
C LEU A 189 -3.97 16.41 -9.73
N TRP A 190 -4.51 17.55 -9.28
CA TRP A 190 -4.49 17.91 -7.87
C TRP A 190 -5.19 16.79 -7.09
N ILE A 191 -4.49 16.12 -6.17
CA ILE A 191 -5.12 15.58 -4.96
C ILE A 191 -4.22 15.94 -3.79
N THR A 192 -4.52 17.11 -3.25
CA THR A 192 -4.47 17.38 -1.81
C THR A 192 -5.15 16.25 -1.03
N ALA A 193 -4.45 15.74 -0.03
CA ALA A 193 -5.02 15.28 1.23
C ALA A 193 -4.13 15.83 2.35
#